data_AF-A0A7S1IQM3-F1
#
_entry.id   AF-A0A7S1IQM3-F1
#
_cell.length_a   1.000
_cell.length_b   1.000
_cell.length_c   1.000
_cell.angle_alpha   90.00
_cell.angle_beta   90.00
_cell.angle_gamma   90.00
#
_symmetry.space_group_name_H-M   'P 1'
#
loop_
_entity.id
_entity.type
_entity.pdbx_description
1 polymer ?
#
loop_
_entity_poly.entity_id
_entity_poly.type
_entity_poly.pdbx_seq_one_letter_code
_entity_poly.pdbx_strand_id
1 'polypeptide(L)'
;AHPISGEISRFGVGAKRAAFFLGPGMRVTTKCREDDFVCEADLSLDTLRAAGWTATIIRRSRLISDPQGPSFTRITIDPLSQTLGQHKGPSTVEEFLQEEQVHAKLSHYYHFFLRPELYPEALQSAPDPRAVYNIYINDAHLKDCGQNLQLQYEACGKNPKVFNVPAELVDTKHVFARQGRVMTPGDYSHITVRLRYFPYQNGQETLPIPLEQLKHLKGDGDREDFPMEMRRPGLDVYWQARLIPEAHIRGLEWMKRGVISGLNIEDKWIRRVHGEIFLNECFAVTHNKMHLVMDDPNVRQLLTQSNRKHGQVFKEWVRDCHAECDQDLLLVGDSYDATKDLTCFTQVVKGKDVLQVGGTVRCTHPRTMYGKLLMMYHKGKRGTRNPEVLCLVEVCNADPELVKVKHVFLASEADHRRWNQQQDQMQPHSLEVIDPSQFGPQQCYIATQQPKLSFLVGVRSRTGGYVDLRTWQQYQKRNLDMLAVDMTIVNAADGKRVFESSKAEGVEVVHNGNRLVSHNFSNCWQIPSKVASYKVQLKCRWNSWTHDFTFQVVPGPPFQLA
;
A
#
# COMPACT_ATOMS: atom_id res chain seq x y z
N ALA A 1 25.54 14.51 15.75
CA ALA A 1 24.88 14.61 14.43
C ALA A 1 25.95 14.42 13.36
N HIS A 2 25.70 13.62 12.33
CA HIS A 2 26.59 13.61 11.19
C HIS A 2 26.35 14.86 10.36
N PRO A 3 27.39 15.67 10.08
CA PRO A 3 27.23 16.83 9.23
C PRO A 3 26.91 16.38 7.81
N ILE A 4 25.86 16.96 7.22
CA ILE A 4 25.60 16.88 5.78
C ILE A 4 26.60 17.86 5.13
N SER A 5 27.85 17.43 4.94
CA SER A 5 28.94 18.31 4.46
C SER A 5 28.99 18.45 2.94
N GLY A 6 28.40 17.51 2.20
CA GLY A 6 28.55 17.42 0.74
C GLY A 6 29.92 16.89 0.28
N GLU A 7 30.81 16.53 1.21
CA GLU A 7 32.14 15.98 0.93
C GLU A 7 32.07 14.49 0.56
N ILE A 8 31.41 14.22 -0.56
CA ILE A 8 31.22 12.85 -1.06
C ILE A 8 32.38 12.40 -1.97
N SER A 9 33.41 13.22 -2.21
CA SER A 9 34.53 12.87 -3.09
C SER A 9 35.59 12.03 -2.37
N ARG A 10 36.26 11.13 -3.10
CA ARG A 10 37.37 10.30 -2.57
C ARG A 10 38.39 9.93 -3.64
N PHE A 11 37.93 9.56 -4.83
CA PHE A 11 38.78 8.99 -5.89
C PHE A 11 39.06 9.92 -7.07
N GLY A 12 38.39 11.07 -7.17
CA GLY A 12 38.62 12.04 -8.25
C GLY A 12 38.17 11.60 -9.66
N VAL A 13 37.51 10.45 -9.82
CA VAL A 13 37.15 9.91 -11.16
C VAL A 13 35.68 9.51 -11.33
N GLY A 14 34.86 9.60 -10.28
CA GLY A 14 33.46 9.15 -10.31
C GLY A 14 32.61 9.85 -11.37
N ALA A 15 32.66 11.19 -11.42
CA ALA A 15 31.89 11.98 -12.39
C ALA A 15 32.25 11.64 -13.85
N LYS A 16 33.54 11.46 -14.13
CA LYS A 16 34.03 11.07 -15.46
C LYS A 16 33.50 9.70 -15.88
N ARG A 17 33.61 8.70 -14.99
CA ARG A 17 33.08 7.35 -15.27
C ARG A 17 31.58 7.35 -15.51
N ALA A 18 30.82 8.12 -14.73
CA ALA A 18 29.37 8.22 -14.89
C ALA A 18 28.99 8.90 -16.21
N ALA A 19 29.61 10.03 -16.53
CA ALA A 19 29.31 10.75 -17.77
C ALA A 19 29.65 9.92 -19.01
N PHE A 20 30.82 9.28 -19.05
CA PHE A 20 31.22 8.43 -20.18
C PHE A 20 30.52 7.07 -20.24
N PHE A 21 29.85 6.66 -19.17
CA PHE A 21 28.91 5.54 -19.22
C PHE A 21 27.63 5.94 -19.95
N LEU A 22 27.15 7.17 -19.73
CA LEU A 22 25.90 7.68 -20.31
C LEU A 22 26.05 8.18 -21.75
N GLY A 23 27.24 8.62 -22.19
CA GLY A 23 27.48 9.10 -23.55
C GLY A 23 28.97 9.35 -23.86
N PRO A 24 29.36 9.45 -25.13
CA PRO A 24 30.76 9.66 -25.51
C PRO A 24 31.27 11.10 -25.29
N GLY A 25 30.38 12.06 -25.02
CA GLY A 25 30.70 13.47 -24.81
C GLY A 25 29.97 14.06 -23.61
N MET A 26 30.64 14.97 -22.91
CA MET A 26 30.02 15.77 -21.86
C MET A 26 30.48 17.23 -21.95
N ARG A 27 29.59 18.14 -21.56
CA ARG A 27 29.86 19.54 -21.28
C ARG A 27 29.65 19.80 -19.80
N VAL A 28 30.64 20.37 -19.14
CA VAL A 28 30.52 20.86 -17.76
C VAL A 28 30.41 22.37 -17.81
N THR A 29 29.28 22.91 -17.34
CA THR A 29 29.03 24.35 -17.24
C THR A 29 28.88 24.71 -15.77
N THR A 30 29.78 25.53 -15.23
CA THR A 30 29.80 25.85 -13.81
C THR A 30 29.99 27.33 -13.54
N LYS A 31 29.40 27.81 -12.45
CA LYS A 31 29.57 29.16 -11.93
C LYS A 31 29.74 29.10 -10.43
N CYS A 32 30.83 29.69 -9.93
CA CYS A 32 31.04 29.89 -8.49
C CYS A 32 30.21 31.08 -7.98
N ARG A 33 29.94 31.09 -6.67
CA ARG A 33 29.09 32.12 -6.05
C ARG A 33 29.64 33.53 -6.24
N GLU A 34 30.95 33.67 -6.11
CA GLU A 34 31.67 34.95 -6.15
C GLU A 34 32.16 35.33 -7.55
N ASP A 35 32.00 34.45 -8.54
CA ASP A 35 32.42 34.70 -9.91
C ASP A 35 31.27 35.29 -10.75
N ASP A 36 31.56 36.35 -11.50
CA ASP A 36 30.63 36.93 -12.49
C ASP A 36 30.54 36.11 -13.78
N PHE A 37 31.49 35.21 -13.98
CA PHE A 37 31.64 34.44 -15.22
C PHE A 37 31.21 32.99 -15.03
N VAL A 38 30.72 32.42 -16.13
CA VAL A 38 30.44 31.00 -16.28
C VAL A 38 31.63 30.35 -16.98
N CYS A 39 32.10 29.23 -16.43
CA CYS A 39 33.16 28.41 -17.00
C CYS A 39 32.55 27.17 -17.66
N GLU A 40 32.96 26.91 -18.90
CA GLU A 40 32.54 25.76 -19.69
C GLU A 40 33.73 24.92 -20.10
N ALA A 41 33.60 23.61 -20.00
CA ALA A 41 34.59 22.67 -20.51
C ALA A 41 33.89 21.52 -21.23
N ASP A 42 34.31 21.28 -22.48
CA ASP A 42 33.87 20.14 -23.28
C ASP A 42 34.90 19.01 -23.17
N LEU A 43 34.41 17.80 -22.90
CA LEU A 43 35.21 16.59 -22.80
C LEU A 43 34.56 15.49 -23.62
N SER A 44 35.31 14.88 -24.53
CA SER A 44 34.88 13.69 -25.26
C SER A 44 35.83 12.52 -25.04
N LEU A 45 35.34 11.30 -25.29
CA LEU A 45 36.18 10.10 -25.27
C LEU A 45 37.36 10.23 -26.24
N ASP A 46 37.15 10.85 -27.40
CA ASP A 46 38.21 11.04 -28.40
C ASP A 46 39.28 11.99 -27.89
N THR A 47 38.88 13.10 -27.26
CA THR A 47 39.82 14.03 -26.61
C THR A 47 40.61 13.32 -25.52
N LEU A 48 39.98 12.50 -24.69
CA LEU A 48 40.67 11.79 -23.60
C LEU A 48 41.58 10.64 -24.06
N ARG A 49 41.32 10.06 -25.23
CA ARG A 49 42.18 9.02 -25.83
C ARG A 49 43.44 9.58 -26.47
N ALA A 50 43.47 10.88 -26.77
CA ALA A 50 44.66 11.54 -27.29
C ALA A 50 45.77 11.59 -26.23
N ALA A 51 46.99 11.25 -26.63
CA ALA A 51 48.16 11.39 -25.76
C ALA A 51 48.39 12.88 -25.43
N GLY A 52 48.53 13.22 -24.15
CA GLY A 52 48.74 14.61 -23.70
C GLY A 52 47.50 15.50 -23.85
N TRP A 53 46.30 14.93 -23.77
CA TRP A 53 45.05 15.67 -23.91
C TRP A 53 45.00 16.92 -23.02
N THR A 54 44.38 17.96 -23.56
CA THR A 54 44.06 19.20 -22.83
C THR A 54 42.57 19.46 -22.99
N ALA A 55 41.97 20.08 -21.97
CA ALA A 55 40.60 20.55 -22.04
C ALA A 55 40.60 22.08 -22.08
N THR A 56 40.02 22.64 -23.13
CA THR A 56 39.85 24.10 -23.24
C THR A 56 38.72 24.51 -22.30
N ILE A 57 39.02 25.45 -21.39
CA ILE A 57 38.03 26.06 -20.53
C ILE A 57 37.64 27.41 -21.13
N ILE A 58 36.37 27.55 -21.48
CA ILE A 58 35.80 28.80 -21.98
C ILE A 58 35.22 29.57 -20.79
N ARG A 59 35.64 30.82 -20.63
CA ARG A 59 35.07 31.74 -19.64
C ARG A 59 34.18 32.73 -20.37
N ARG A 60 32.88 32.74 -20.05
CA ARG A 60 31.88 33.60 -20.72
C ARG A 60 30.96 34.30 -19.72
N SER A 61 30.28 35.33 -20.19
CA SER A 61 29.16 35.93 -19.46
C SER A 61 28.00 34.93 -19.32
N ARG A 62 27.17 35.14 -18.30
CA ARG A 62 25.94 34.35 -18.08
C ARG A 62 24.96 34.51 -19.24
N LEU A 63 24.40 33.39 -19.69
CA LEU A 63 23.33 33.33 -20.67
C LEU A 63 21.96 33.26 -19.99
N ILE A 64 20.90 33.62 -20.72
CA ILE A 64 19.51 33.51 -20.25
C ILE A 64 19.13 32.06 -19.93
N SER A 65 19.68 31.09 -20.68
CA SER A 65 19.46 29.65 -20.50
C SER A 65 20.24 29.03 -19.33
N ASP A 66 21.16 29.77 -18.71
CA ASP A 66 21.88 29.28 -17.54
C ASP A 66 20.96 29.23 -16.31
N PRO A 67 21.23 28.33 -15.34
CA PRO A 67 20.56 28.36 -14.05
C PRO A 67 20.78 29.72 -13.37
N GLN A 68 19.68 30.32 -12.88
CA GLN A 68 19.70 31.67 -12.33
C GLN A 68 20.29 31.76 -10.91
N GLY A 69 20.59 30.63 -10.27
CA GLY A 69 21.16 30.57 -8.93
C GLY A 69 22.53 31.27 -8.80
N PRO A 70 22.94 31.68 -7.58
CA PRO A 70 24.21 32.37 -7.35
C PRO A 70 25.42 31.51 -7.73
N SER A 71 25.31 30.19 -7.60
CA SER A 71 26.26 29.19 -8.07
C SER A 71 25.52 27.99 -8.65
N PHE A 72 26.12 27.31 -9.61
CA PHE A 72 25.57 26.06 -10.15
C PHE A 72 26.65 25.23 -10.83
N THR A 73 26.35 23.95 -11.03
CA THR A 73 27.07 23.06 -11.94
C THR A 73 26.04 22.28 -12.74
N ARG A 74 26.06 22.47 -14.06
CA ARG A 74 25.25 21.72 -15.03
C ARG A 74 26.19 20.80 -15.80
N ILE A 75 25.81 19.54 -15.89
CA ILE A 75 26.49 18.56 -16.73
C ILE A 75 25.50 18.19 -17.84
N THR A 76 25.90 18.43 -19.07
CA THR A 76 25.14 18.02 -20.26
C THR A 76 25.88 16.87 -20.91
N ILE A 77 25.16 15.81 -21.26
CA ILE A 77 25.71 14.63 -21.94
C ILE A 77 25.04 14.56 -23.30
N ASP A 78 25.83 14.71 -24.36
CA ASP A 78 25.34 14.77 -25.72
C ASP A 78 26.46 14.32 -26.70
N PRO A 79 26.22 13.30 -27.55
CA PRO A 79 25.02 12.46 -27.58
C PRO A 79 24.90 11.54 -26.36
N LEU A 80 23.68 11.08 -26.04
CA LEU A 80 23.47 9.95 -25.14
C LEU A 80 23.84 8.64 -25.87
N SER A 81 24.38 7.67 -25.14
CA SER A 81 24.64 6.32 -25.66
C SER A 81 23.34 5.66 -26.11
N GLN A 82 23.33 5.14 -27.34
CA GLN A 82 22.15 4.50 -27.93
C GLN A 82 21.86 3.10 -27.34
N THR A 83 22.76 2.56 -26.51
CA THR A 83 22.58 1.25 -25.88
C THR A 83 22.93 1.31 -24.40
N LEU A 84 22.00 0.86 -23.56
CA LEU A 84 22.33 0.27 -22.27
C LEU A 84 22.53 -1.23 -22.54
N GLY A 85 23.59 -1.84 -22.02
CA GLY A 85 23.97 -3.23 -22.36
C GLY A 85 22.82 -4.25 -22.36
N GLN A 86 22.97 -5.31 -23.16
CA GLN A 86 21.94 -6.32 -23.44
C GLN A 86 21.43 -7.08 -22.21
N HIS A 87 20.42 -6.56 -21.50
CA HIS A 87 19.57 -7.33 -20.59
C HIS A 87 18.16 -6.73 -20.52
N LYS A 88 17.16 -7.53 -20.15
CA LYS A 88 15.72 -7.14 -20.06
C LYS A 88 15.57 -5.81 -19.29
N GLY A 89 15.31 -4.73 -20.01
CA GLY A 89 15.28 -3.35 -19.51
C GLY A 89 15.18 -2.34 -20.66
N PRO A 90 15.24 -1.02 -20.37
CA PRO A 90 15.21 0.03 -21.39
C PRO A 90 16.33 -0.16 -22.40
N SER A 91 16.01 0.01 -23.68
CA SER A 91 16.92 -0.28 -24.80
C SER A 91 17.93 0.85 -25.01
N THR A 92 17.58 2.06 -24.57
CA THR A 92 18.36 3.29 -24.72
C THR A 92 18.56 4.00 -23.38
N VAL A 93 19.61 4.82 -23.26
CA VAL A 93 19.84 5.66 -22.08
C VAL A 93 18.70 6.66 -21.87
N GLU A 94 18.09 7.14 -22.95
CA GLU A 94 16.97 8.08 -22.88
C GLU A 94 15.74 7.46 -22.24
N GLU A 95 15.35 6.25 -22.66
CA GLU A 95 14.27 5.48 -22.03
C GLU A 95 14.53 5.24 -20.55
N PHE A 96 15.77 4.87 -20.20
CA PHE A 96 16.17 4.67 -18.80
C PHE A 96 16.03 5.93 -17.96
N LEU A 97 16.50 7.08 -18.45
CA LEU A 97 16.42 8.35 -17.72
C LEU A 97 14.99 8.89 -17.60
N GLN A 98 14.09 8.50 -18.49
CA GLN A 98 12.67 8.83 -18.41
C GLN A 98 11.88 7.89 -17.50
N GLU A 99 12.45 6.77 -17.04
CA GLU A 99 11.79 5.91 -16.07
C GLU A 99 11.61 6.65 -14.74
N GLU A 100 10.36 6.80 -14.30
CA GLU A 100 9.98 7.39 -13.01
C GLU A 100 10.78 6.78 -11.83
N GLN A 101 11.18 5.53 -11.97
CA GLN A 101 11.98 4.80 -11.01
C GLN A 101 13.40 5.31 -10.84
N VAL A 102 14.01 5.92 -11.87
CA VAL A 102 15.33 6.54 -11.73
C VAL A 102 15.23 7.77 -10.83
N HIS A 103 14.22 8.61 -11.03
CA HIS A 103 13.95 9.75 -10.16
C HIS A 103 13.65 9.31 -8.72
N ALA A 104 12.83 8.26 -8.55
CA ALA A 104 12.51 7.70 -7.24
C ALA A 104 13.76 7.17 -6.52
N LYS A 105 14.61 6.41 -7.22
CA LYS A 105 15.87 5.88 -6.66
C LYS A 105 16.84 6.99 -6.29
N LEU A 106 17.03 7.98 -7.17
CA LEU A 106 17.96 9.08 -6.89
C LEU A 106 17.44 9.98 -5.77
N SER A 107 16.13 10.22 -5.70
CA SER A 107 15.50 10.90 -4.57
C SER A 107 15.74 10.15 -3.25
N HIS A 108 15.66 8.81 -3.27
CA HIS A 108 16.01 7.97 -2.12
C HIS A 108 17.50 8.07 -1.77
N TYR A 109 18.41 7.97 -2.76
CA TYR A 109 19.85 8.00 -2.51
C TYR A 109 20.35 9.31 -1.90
N TYR A 110 19.72 10.42 -2.25
CA TYR A 110 20.05 11.76 -1.80
C TYR A 110 19.02 12.32 -0.81
N HIS A 111 18.17 11.48 -0.21
CA HIS A 111 17.07 11.92 0.65
C HIS A 111 17.51 12.96 1.70
N PHE A 112 18.58 12.69 2.44
CA PHE A 112 19.10 13.58 3.49
C PHE A 112 19.66 14.90 2.95
N PHE A 113 20.14 14.94 1.70
CA PHE A 113 20.57 16.18 1.05
C PHE A 113 19.40 17.02 0.52
N LEU A 114 18.34 16.36 0.05
CA LEU A 114 17.16 16.99 -0.53
C LEU A 114 16.18 17.51 0.53
N ARG A 115 16.13 16.84 1.69
CA ARG A 115 15.19 17.08 2.77
C ARG A 115 15.88 17.38 4.12
N PRO A 116 16.89 18.27 4.18
CA PRO A 116 17.55 18.56 5.45
C PRO A 116 16.57 19.15 6.49
N GLU A 117 15.47 19.76 6.05
CA GLU A 117 14.42 20.28 6.93
C GLU A 117 13.75 19.21 7.82
N LEU A 118 13.78 17.94 7.42
CA LEU A 118 13.25 16.83 8.22
C LEU A 118 14.22 16.41 9.33
N TYR A 119 15.44 16.94 9.33
CA TYR A 119 16.54 16.56 10.22
C TYR A 119 17.26 17.79 10.79
N PRO A 120 16.59 18.60 11.65
CA PRO A 120 17.17 19.83 12.20
C PRO A 120 18.50 19.63 12.94
N GLU A 121 18.66 18.47 13.60
CA GLU A 121 19.90 18.10 14.27
C GLU A 121 21.09 17.92 13.31
N ALA A 122 20.85 17.54 12.04
CA ALA A 122 21.89 17.42 11.03
C ALA A 122 22.29 18.80 10.46
N LEU A 123 21.34 19.73 10.35
CA LEU A 123 21.54 21.11 9.92
C LEU A 123 22.39 21.94 10.89
N GLN A 124 22.26 21.71 12.20
CA GLN A 124 23.05 22.41 13.23
C GLN A 124 24.55 22.10 13.15
N SER A 125 24.93 20.98 12.54
CA SER A 125 26.32 20.58 12.31
C SER A 125 26.84 20.88 10.91
N ALA A 126 26.00 21.38 10.00
CA ALA A 126 26.40 21.66 8.63
C ALA A 126 27.31 22.91 8.56
N PRO A 127 28.37 22.91 7.72
CA PRO A 127 29.26 24.07 7.55
C PRO A 127 28.51 25.34 7.10
N ASP A 128 27.41 25.16 6.37
CA ASP A 128 26.44 26.19 6.05
C ASP A 128 25.01 25.64 6.28
N PRO A 129 24.30 26.09 7.34
CA PRO A 129 22.92 25.72 7.62
C PRO A 129 21.93 26.09 6.48
N ARG A 130 22.38 26.83 5.47
CA ARG A 130 21.62 27.24 4.29
C ARG A 130 21.97 26.47 3.02
N ALA A 131 22.91 25.51 3.07
CA ALA A 131 23.26 24.68 1.92
C ALA A 131 22.16 23.64 1.63
N VAL A 132 21.03 24.13 1.11
CA VAL A 132 20.00 23.30 0.50
C VAL A 132 20.53 22.83 -0.85
N TYR A 133 20.78 21.53 -0.98
CA TYR A 133 21.22 20.96 -2.24
C TYR A 133 20.00 20.79 -3.16
N ASN A 134 20.02 21.51 -4.27
CA ASN A 134 19.02 21.34 -5.32
C ASN A 134 19.62 20.46 -6.42
N ILE A 135 19.05 19.27 -6.61
CA ILE A 135 19.51 18.31 -7.61
C ILE A 135 18.41 18.17 -8.66
N TYR A 136 18.77 18.48 -9.90
CA TYR A 136 17.88 18.41 -11.06
C TYR A 136 18.36 17.34 -12.03
N ILE A 137 17.41 16.63 -12.63
CA ILE A 137 17.64 15.73 -13.76
C ILE A 137 16.63 16.10 -14.83
N ASN A 138 17.11 16.45 -16.03
CA ASN A 138 16.26 16.92 -17.13
C ASN A 138 15.25 17.99 -16.66
N ASP A 139 15.76 18.97 -15.92
CA ASP A 139 15.01 20.10 -15.31
C ASP A 139 13.96 19.73 -14.25
N ALA A 140 13.73 18.45 -13.98
CA ALA A 140 12.90 17.99 -12.87
C ALA A 140 13.70 17.93 -11.56
N HIS A 141 13.18 18.56 -10.51
CA HIS A 141 13.79 18.57 -9.18
C HIS A 141 13.56 17.23 -8.46
N LEU A 142 14.61 16.59 -7.97
CA LEU A 142 14.49 15.28 -7.29
C LEU A 142 13.70 15.33 -5.98
N LYS A 143 13.62 16.50 -5.35
CA LYS A 143 12.82 16.72 -4.14
C LYS A 143 11.34 16.51 -4.43
N ASP A 144 10.87 16.84 -5.62
CA ASP A 144 9.45 16.76 -5.99
C ASP A 144 9.00 15.32 -6.30
N CYS A 145 9.93 14.36 -6.33
CA CYS A 145 9.59 12.95 -6.50
C CYS A 145 8.93 12.39 -5.23
N GLY A 146 7.61 12.13 -5.30
CA GLY A 146 6.83 11.55 -4.20
C GLY A 146 7.07 10.06 -3.96
N GLN A 147 7.68 9.32 -4.89
CA GLN A 147 7.91 7.88 -4.80
C GLN A 147 9.21 7.50 -4.06
N ASN A 148 9.71 8.36 -3.16
CA ASN A 148 10.92 8.11 -2.39
C ASN A 148 10.66 7.07 -1.28
N LEU A 149 11.34 5.93 -1.34
CA LEU A 149 11.20 4.85 -0.35
C LEU A 149 11.54 5.28 1.08
N GLN A 150 12.46 6.25 1.25
CA GLN A 150 12.82 6.77 2.57
C GLN A 150 11.66 7.56 3.20
N LEU A 151 10.88 8.31 2.40
CA LEU A 151 9.66 8.98 2.90
C LEU A 151 8.62 7.95 3.36
N GLN A 152 8.54 6.80 2.70
CA GLN A 152 7.64 5.72 3.13
C GLN A 152 8.10 5.12 4.46
N TYR A 153 9.41 4.93 4.65
CA TYR A 153 9.96 4.49 5.93
C TYR A 153 9.65 5.46 7.08
N GLU A 154 9.71 6.76 6.82
CA GLU A 154 9.34 7.79 7.80
C GLU A 154 7.86 7.81 8.13
N ALA A 155 6.99 7.65 7.13
CA ALA A 155 5.55 7.70 7.30
C ALA A 155 5.01 6.44 8.03
N CYS A 156 5.51 5.26 7.65
CA CYS A 156 5.04 3.98 8.16
C CYS A 156 5.72 3.59 9.47
N GLY A 157 7.01 3.93 9.64
CA GLY A 157 7.80 3.56 10.80
C GLY A 157 7.31 4.21 12.10
N LYS A 158 7.35 3.44 13.20
CA LYS A 158 6.94 3.84 14.54
C LYS A 158 8.12 3.86 15.51
N ASN A 159 7.93 4.59 16.61
CA ASN A 159 8.83 4.63 17.76
C ASN A 159 10.32 4.81 17.39
N PRO A 160 10.71 5.91 16.72
CA PRO A 160 12.09 6.11 16.26
C PRO A 160 13.09 6.02 17.42
N LYS A 161 14.19 5.30 17.20
CA LYS A 161 15.25 5.10 18.20
C LYS A 161 16.62 5.39 17.61
N VAL A 162 17.40 6.23 18.27
CA VAL A 162 18.75 6.60 17.83
C VAL A 162 19.80 5.99 18.76
N PHE A 163 20.81 5.36 18.17
CA PHE A 163 22.00 4.86 18.85
C PHE A 163 23.23 5.58 18.32
N ASN A 164 24.07 6.06 19.24
CA ASN A 164 25.40 6.56 18.91
C ASN A 164 26.38 5.42 19.12
N VAL A 165 26.92 4.86 18.04
CA VAL A 165 27.87 3.76 18.08
C VAL A 165 29.28 4.35 17.98
N PRO A 166 30.08 4.32 19.05
CA PRO A 166 31.49 4.71 18.96
C PRO A 166 32.24 3.62 18.20
N ALA A 167 32.78 3.94 17.03
CA ALA A 167 33.69 3.04 16.31
C ALA A 167 35.12 3.51 16.52
N GLU A 168 35.95 2.65 17.11
CA GLU A 168 37.38 2.93 17.22
C GLU A 168 37.96 2.94 15.82
N LEU A 169 38.78 3.94 15.52
CA LEU A 169 39.44 4.01 14.24
C LEU A 169 40.70 3.15 14.28
N VAL A 170 40.73 2.10 13.48
CA VAL A 170 41.96 1.40 13.14
C VAL A 170 42.70 2.27 12.14
N ASP A 171 43.63 3.08 12.65
CA ASP A 171 44.46 3.94 11.83
C ASP A 171 45.46 3.11 11.03
N THR A 172 45.10 2.83 9.78
CA THR A 172 45.96 2.11 8.83
C THR A 172 47.11 2.97 8.30
N LYS A 173 47.14 4.28 8.56
CA LYS A 173 48.24 5.18 8.16
C LYS A 173 49.29 5.37 9.27
N HIS A 174 48.95 5.12 10.54
CA HIS A 174 49.88 5.25 11.68
C HIS A 174 49.95 4.00 12.58
N VAL A 175 49.92 2.80 11.99
CA VAL A 175 50.02 1.51 12.70
C VAL A 175 51.28 1.42 13.59
N PHE A 176 52.37 2.12 13.27
CA PHE A 176 53.63 2.06 14.02
C PHE A 176 53.71 2.95 15.27
N ALA A 177 52.70 3.80 15.56
CA ALA A 177 52.79 4.75 16.69
C ALA A 177 51.93 4.39 17.91
N ARG A 178 51.17 3.28 17.87
CA ARG A 178 50.03 3.05 18.81
C ARG A 178 50.26 2.03 19.94
N GLN A 179 51.47 1.50 20.15
CA GLN A 179 51.74 0.71 21.35
C GLN A 179 51.95 1.64 22.56
N GLY A 180 50.95 1.74 23.45
CA GLY A 180 51.07 2.36 24.78
C GLY A 180 50.35 3.70 25.00
N ARG A 181 49.53 4.19 24.06
CA ARG A 181 48.79 5.47 24.22
C ARG A 181 47.35 5.24 24.68
N VAL A 182 46.91 6.02 25.68
CA VAL A 182 45.51 6.08 26.12
C VAL A 182 44.65 6.67 24.99
N MET A 183 43.55 5.99 24.63
CA MET A 183 42.62 6.45 23.60
C MET A 183 41.99 7.79 24.00
N THR A 184 41.96 8.74 23.07
CA THR A 184 41.37 10.06 23.25
C THR A 184 40.06 10.19 22.47
N PRO A 185 39.15 11.12 22.81
CA PRO A 185 37.88 11.30 22.09
C PRO A 185 38.01 11.51 20.57
N GLY A 186 39.17 11.95 20.06
CA GLY A 186 39.44 12.10 18.63
C GLY A 186 39.78 10.79 17.89
N ASP A 187 39.97 9.68 18.60
CA ASP A 187 40.31 8.37 18.02
C ASP A 187 39.07 7.55 17.63
N TYR A 188 37.87 8.09 17.87
CA TYR A 188 36.59 7.44 17.59
C TYR A 188 35.87 8.15 16.45
N SER A 189 35.38 7.37 15.49
CA SER A 189 34.33 7.83 14.61
C SER A 189 32.98 7.71 15.33
N HIS A 190 32.26 8.81 15.43
CA HIS A 190 30.86 8.79 15.82
C HIS A 190 30.05 8.22 14.66
N ILE A 191 29.39 7.08 14.87
CA ILE A 191 28.42 6.50 13.94
C ILE A 191 27.04 6.71 14.53
N THR A 192 26.09 7.16 13.71
CA THR A 192 24.69 7.23 14.11
C THR A 192 23.91 6.09 13.48
N VAL A 193 23.14 5.37 14.29
CA VAL A 193 22.16 4.36 13.82
C VAL A 193 20.77 4.85 14.22
N ARG A 194 19.87 4.94 13.25
CA ARG A 194 18.47 5.34 13.46
C ARG A 194 17.57 4.17 13.10
N LEU A 195 16.76 3.72 14.04
CA LEU A 195 15.85 2.60 13.86
C LEU A 195 14.41 3.07 13.92
N ARG A 196 13.54 2.40 13.17
CA ARG A 196 12.09 2.49 13.26
C ARG A 196 11.51 1.08 13.30
N TYR A 197 10.37 0.96 13.97
CA TYR A 197 9.63 -0.29 14.04
C TYR A 197 8.45 -0.26 13.07
N PHE A 198 8.28 -1.32 12.29
CA PHE A 198 7.23 -1.44 11.27
C PHE A 198 6.26 -2.52 11.72
N PRO A 199 5.19 -2.15 12.44
CA PRO A 199 4.34 -3.11 13.10
C PRO A 199 3.55 -3.98 12.12
N TYR A 200 3.07 -5.11 12.60
CA TYR A 200 2.05 -5.89 11.90
C TYR A 200 0.67 -5.35 12.24
N GLN A 201 -0.05 -4.90 11.22
CA GLN A 201 -1.33 -4.22 11.40
C GLN A 201 -2.33 -4.71 10.37
N ASN A 202 -3.58 -4.89 10.79
CA ASN A 202 -4.66 -5.32 9.90
C ASN A 202 -4.38 -6.61 9.12
N GLY A 203 -3.58 -7.53 9.68
CA GLY A 203 -3.25 -8.80 9.03
C GLY A 203 -2.13 -8.73 8.00
N GLN A 204 -1.36 -7.64 7.95
CA GLN A 204 -0.26 -7.47 7.00
C GLN A 204 0.97 -6.79 7.62
N GLU A 205 2.14 -7.07 7.06
CA GLU A 205 3.39 -6.39 7.40
C GLU A 205 3.41 -4.97 6.80
N THR A 206 3.79 -3.98 7.61
CA THR A 206 3.76 -2.56 7.21
C THR A 206 5.10 -2.03 6.69
N LEU A 207 6.19 -2.82 6.77
CA LEU A 207 7.48 -2.42 6.20
C LEU A 207 7.34 -2.21 4.69
N PRO A 208 7.62 -1.02 4.14
CA PRO A 208 7.50 -0.77 2.72
C PRO A 208 8.28 -1.76 1.84
N ILE A 209 7.72 -2.09 0.69
CA ILE A 209 8.34 -3.00 -0.29
C ILE A 209 9.34 -2.18 -1.13
N PRO A 210 10.61 -2.60 -1.25
CA PRO A 210 11.59 -1.91 -2.07
C PRO A 210 11.14 -1.77 -3.54
N LEU A 211 11.46 -0.63 -4.17
CA LEU A 211 11.04 -0.31 -5.53
C LEU A 211 11.44 -1.37 -6.57
N GLU A 212 12.60 -2.00 -6.38
CA GLU A 212 13.08 -3.09 -7.24
C GLU A 212 12.17 -4.31 -7.21
N GLN A 213 11.56 -4.59 -6.07
CA GLN A 213 10.70 -5.75 -5.87
C GLN A 213 9.28 -5.52 -6.40
N LEU A 214 8.81 -4.26 -6.42
CA LEU A 214 7.49 -3.91 -6.92
C LEU A 214 7.29 -4.30 -8.39
N LYS A 215 8.36 -4.33 -9.21
CA LYS A 215 8.30 -4.75 -10.62
C LYS A 215 7.84 -6.18 -10.83
N HIS A 216 7.97 -7.02 -9.81
CA HIS A 216 7.67 -8.45 -9.89
C HIS A 216 6.26 -8.80 -9.42
N LEU A 217 5.52 -7.83 -8.88
CA LEU A 217 4.16 -8.02 -8.37
C LEU A 217 3.13 -7.86 -9.49
N LYS A 218 2.16 -8.77 -9.57
CA LYS A 218 1.13 -8.79 -10.62
C LYS A 218 -0.21 -8.21 -10.17
N GLY A 219 -0.38 -7.88 -8.89
CA GLY A 219 -1.58 -7.22 -8.34
C GLY A 219 -1.47 -6.92 -6.84
N ASP A 220 -2.55 -6.38 -6.27
CA ASP A 220 -2.60 -5.98 -4.85
C ASP A 220 -2.56 -7.18 -3.87
N GLY A 221 -3.11 -8.33 -4.26
CA GLY A 221 -3.02 -9.56 -3.45
C GLY A 221 -1.58 -10.03 -3.23
N ASP A 222 -0.70 -9.85 -4.21
CA ASP A 222 0.72 -10.19 -4.10
C ASP A 222 1.47 -9.27 -3.11
N ARG A 223 0.93 -8.07 -2.83
CA ARG A 223 1.50 -7.13 -1.85
C ARG A 223 1.18 -7.55 -0.41
N GLU A 224 -0.03 -8.05 -0.16
CA GLU A 224 -0.44 -8.52 1.17
C GLU A 224 0.42 -9.71 1.62
N ASP A 225 0.66 -10.66 0.72
CA ASP A 225 1.43 -11.88 0.99
C ASP A 225 2.96 -11.71 0.79
N PHE A 226 3.43 -10.48 0.56
CA PHE A 226 4.83 -10.25 0.22
C PHE A 226 5.77 -10.55 1.41
N PRO A 227 6.71 -11.52 1.28
CA PRO A 227 7.51 -12.01 2.40
C PRO A 227 8.33 -10.92 3.08
N MET A 228 8.41 -10.97 4.41
CA MET A 228 9.12 -9.95 5.20
C MET A 228 10.61 -9.88 4.86
N GLU A 229 11.25 -11.00 4.52
CA GLU A 229 12.66 -11.05 4.13
C GLU A 229 12.93 -10.30 2.82
N MET A 230 11.96 -10.31 1.90
CA MET A 230 12.05 -9.60 0.63
C MET A 230 11.79 -8.10 0.78
N ARG A 231 11.25 -7.66 1.92
CA ARG A 231 11.10 -6.24 2.28
C ARG A 231 12.39 -5.61 2.82
N ARG A 232 13.50 -6.37 2.84
CA ARG A 232 14.86 -5.93 3.18
C ARG A 232 14.96 -5.29 4.59
N PRO A 233 14.56 -5.98 5.66
CA PRO A 233 14.71 -5.46 7.02
C PRO A 233 16.19 -5.35 7.43
N GLY A 234 16.49 -4.50 8.41
CA GLY A 234 17.86 -4.18 8.82
C GLY A 234 18.22 -2.72 8.58
N LEU A 235 19.44 -2.46 8.11
CA LEU A 235 20.00 -1.12 8.01
C LEU A 235 20.44 -0.79 6.58
N ASP A 236 19.86 0.27 6.04
CA ASP A 236 20.38 0.98 4.88
C ASP A 236 21.63 1.77 5.25
N VAL A 237 22.66 1.68 4.40
CA VAL A 237 23.98 2.26 4.67
C VAL A 237 24.13 3.59 3.96
N TYR A 238 24.31 4.65 4.74
CA TYR A 238 24.60 5.99 4.24
C TYR A 238 26.07 6.33 4.52
N TRP A 239 26.81 6.70 3.48
CA TRP A 239 28.19 7.18 3.59
C TRP A 239 28.24 8.64 3.19
N GLN A 240 28.71 9.50 4.10
CA GLN A 240 28.66 10.96 3.94
C GLN A 240 27.24 11.44 3.54
N ALA A 241 26.22 10.94 4.26
CA ALA A 241 24.79 11.22 4.06
C ALA A 241 24.17 10.79 2.71
N ARG A 242 24.92 10.11 1.83
CA ARG A 242 24.41 9.51 0.59
C ARG A 242 24.25 7.99 0.76
N LEU A 243 23.14 7.42 0.28
CA LEU A 243 22.96 5.97 0.30
C LEU A 243 24.04 5.26 -0.53
N ILE A 244 24.53 4.12 -0.03
CA ILE A 244 25.33 3.14 -0.75
C ILE A 244 24.38 2.01 -1.20
N PRO A 245 23.94 1.98 -2.48
CA PRO A 245 22.73 1.23 -2.88
C PRO A 245 22.77 -0.28 -2.62
N GLU A 246 23.94 -0.89 -2.84
CA GLU A 246 24.15 -2.34 -2.71
C GLU A 246 24.80 -2.72 -1.36
N ALA A 247 24.92 -1.76 -0.44
CA ALA A 247 25.29 -2.06 0.94
C ALA A 247 24.02 -2.21 1.80
N HIS A 248 23.94 -3.32 2.53
CA HIS A 248 22.88 -3.59 3.48
C HIS A 248 23.47 -4.29 4.70
N ILE A 249 23.14 -3.82 5.91
CA ILE A 249 23.53 -4.51 7.13
C ILE A 249 22.27 -5.09 7.76
N ARG A 250 22.14 -6.43 7.75
CA ARG A 250 20.96 -7.12 8.32
C ARG A 250 20.72 -6.78 9.80
N GLY A 251 21.81 -6.57 10.53
CA GLY A 251 21.79 -6.15 11.92
C GLY A 251 23.23 -6.08 12.45
N LEU A 252 23.48 -5.17 13.38
CA LEU A 252 24.74 -5.11 14.11
C LEU A 252 24.80 -6.23 15.16
N GLU A 253 26.00 -6.55 15.66
CA GLU A 253 26.20 -7.65 16.62
C GLU A 253 25.31 -7.57 17.87
N TRP A 254 24.94 -6.35 18.30
CA TRP A 254 24.05 -6.12 19.44
C TRP A 254 22.55 -6.12 19.08
N MET A 255 22.18 -6.16 17.80
CA MET A 255 20.79 -6.26 17.30
C MET A 255 20.32 -7.72 17.18
N LYS A 256 20.56 -8.52 18.22
CA LYS A 256 20.28 -9.96 18.22
C LYS A 256 19.09 -10.32 19.10
N ARG A 257 18.55 -11.52 18.85
CA ARG A 257 17.55 -12.15 19.72
C ARG A 257 18.11 -12.35 21.13
N GLY A 258 17.19 -12.55 22.08
CA GLY A 258 17.55 -12.95 23.42
C GLY A 258 16.41 -12.67 24.38
N VAL A 259 16.68 -12.94 25.66
CA VAL A 259 15.72 -12.72 26.73
C VAL A 259 15.90 -11.32 27.31
N ILE A 260 14.78 -10.64 27.60
CA ILE A 260 14.73 -9.38 28.33
C ILE A 260 13.50 -9.38 29.24
N SER A 261 13.70 -9.08 30.54
CA SER A 261 12.61 -9.11 31.54
C SER A 261 11.78 -10.41 31.53
N GLY A 262 12.44 -11.56 31.34
CA GLY A 262 11.79 -12.88 31.26
C GLY A 262 11.09 -13.18 29.93
N LEU A 263 10.95 -12.21 29.02
CA LEU A 263 10.36 -12.39 27.70
C LEU A 263 11.43 -12.72 26.65
N ASN A 264 11.16 -13.71 25.80
CA ASN A 264 12.03 -14.04 24.67
C ASN A 264 11.67 -13.16 23.45
N ILE A 265 12.63 -12.40 22.95
CA ILE A 265 12.46 -11.58 21.73
C ILE A 265 12.44 -12.48 20.50
N GLU A 266 11.30 -12.53 19.83
CA GLU A 266 11.13 -13.33 18.61
C GLU A 266 11.81 -12.71 17.38
N ASP A 267 12.17 -13.56 16.41
CA ASP A 267 12.79 -13.12 15.17
C ASP A 267 11.91 -12.20 14.34
N LYS A 268 10.60 -12.49 14.32
CA LYS A 268 9.63 -11.70 13.55
C LYS A 268 9.60 -10.24 14.02
N TRP A 269 9.78 -9.98 15.32
CA TRP A 269 9.84 -8.63 15.86
C TRP A 269 11.11 -7.90 15.41
N ILE A 270 12.26 -8.58 15.39
CA ILE A 270 13.51 -8.00 14.90
C ILE A 270 13.42 -7.72 13.39
N ARG A 271 12.78 -8.60 12.63
CA ARG A 271 12.55 -8.38 11.19
C ARG A 271 11.63 -7.20 10.92
N ARG A 272 10.81 -6.76 11.87
CA ARG A 272 10.02 -5.53 11.79
C ARG A 272 10.84 -4.27 12.05
N VAL A 273 12.14 -4.39 12.32
CA VAL A 273 13.04 -3.25 12.47
C VAL A 273 13.70 -2.93 11.12
N HIS A 274 13.57 -1.67 10.72
CA HIS A 274 14.36 -1.10 9.63
C HIS A 274 14.94 0.24 10.05
N GLY A 275 16.09 0.61 9.50
CA GLY A 275 16.79 1.81 9.90
C GLY A 275 17.89 2.24 8.96
N GLU A 276 18.58 3.30 9.36
CA GLU A 276 19.70 3.88 8.64
C GLU A 276 20.95 3.87 9.53
N ILE A 277 22.09 3.56 8.93
CA ILE A 277 23.41 3.75 9.55
C ILE A 277 24.20 4.79 8.77
N PHE A 278 24.73 5.78 9.48
CA PHE A 278 25.49 6.88 8.91
C PHE A 278 26.98 6.68 9.19
N LEU A 279 27.75 6.56 8.12
CA LEU A 279 29.19 6.40 8.10
C LEU A 279 29.84 7.65 7.53
N ASN A 280 31.05 7.97 8.00
CA ASN A 280 31.88 9.05 7.47
C ASN A 280 32.99 8.50 6.56
N GLU A 281 33.89 9.38 6.13
CA GLU A 281 35.03 9.05 5.26
C GLU A 281 35.98 7.97 5.79
N CYS A 282 36.02 7.73 7.11
CA CYS A 282 36.87 6.71 7.73
C CYS A 282 36.49 5.29 7.33
N PHE A 283 35.26 5.07 6.84
CA PHE A 283 34.80 3.78 6.33
C PHE A 283 35.05 3.70 4.83
N ALA A 284 35.72 2.64 4.40
CA ALA A 284 36.03 2.44 2.99
C ALA A 284 34.79 1.96 2.21
N VAL A 285 34.57 2.62 1.07
CA VAL A 285 33.57 2.24 0.05
C VAL A 285 34.29 1.86 -1.23
N THR A 286 33.65 1.05 -2.07
CA THR A 286 34.19 0.71 -3.38
C THR A 286 34.34 1.96 -4.24
N HIS A 287 35.18 1.87 -5.28
CA HIS A 287 35.45 2.97 -6.19
C HIS A 287 34.18 3.53 -6.86
N ASN A 288 33.25 2.65 -7.25
CA ASN A 288 31.94 3.01 -7.81
C ASN A 288 30.91 3.43 -6.74
N LYS A 289 31.26 3.38 -5.44
CA LYS A 289 30.42 3.71 -4.28
C LYS A 289 29.09 2.95 -4.26
N MET A 290 29.14 1.68 -4.67
CA MET A 290 27.99 0.77 -4.64
C MET A 290 28.01 -0.14 -3.40
N HIS A 291 29.18 -0.45 -2.85
CA HIS A 291 29.33 -1.29 -1.67
C HIS A 291 30.28 -0.71 -0.62
N LEU A 292 30.19 -1.24 0.60
CA LEU A 292 31.25 -1.14 1.60
C LEU A 292 32.40 -2.10 1.25
N VAL A 293 33.63 -1.70 1.58
CA VAL A 293 34.78 -2.61 1.52
C VAL A 293 34.77 -3.45 2.78
N MET A 294 34.26 -4.69 2.70
CA MET A 294 34.08 -5.57 3.87
C MET A 294 35.39 -5.98 4.54
N ASP A 295 36.52 -5.88 3.82
CA ASP A 295 37.85 -6.17 4.36
C ASP A 295 38.49 -4.98 5.08
N ASP A 296 37.88 -3.80 5.00
CA ASP A 296 38.33 -2.63 5.72
C ASP A 296 38.26 -2.86 7.24
N PRO A 297 39.34 -2.57 7.99
CA PRO A 297 39.37 -2.81 9.43
C PRO A 297 38.27 -2.08 10.20
N ASN A 298 37.91 -0.85 9.81
CA ASN A 298 36.86 -0.09 10.50
C ASN A 298 35.48 -0.69 10.22
N VAL A 299 35.23 -1.14 8.99
CA VAL A 299 33.99 -1.87 8.64
C VAL A 299 33.90 -3.19 9.40
N ARG A 300 34.97 -3.99 9.44
CA ARG A 300 34.99 -5.25 10.21
C ARG A 300 34.75 -5.02 11.69
N GLN A 301 35.41 -4.03 12.27
CA GLN A 301 35.22 -3.66 13.68
C GLN A 301 33.79 -3.25 13.95
N LEU A 302 33.20 -2.36 13.14
CA LEU A 302 31.80 -1.95 13.27
C LEU A 302 30.83 -3.14 13.28
N LEU A 303 31.01 -4.09 12.35
CA LEU A 303 30.13 -5.24 12.20
C LEU A 303 30.25 -6.24 13.35
N THR A 304 31.43 -6.36 13.96
CA THR A 304 31.73 -7.30 15.04
C THR A 304 31.63 -6.69 16.43
N GLN A 305 31.46 -5.37 16.52
CA GLN A 305 31.41 -4.65 17.78
C GLN A 305 30.18 -5.06 18.58
N SER A 306 30.41 -5.83 19.64
CA SER A 306 29.39 -6.07 20.66
C SER A 306 29.28 -4.86 21.59
N ASN A 307 28.06 -4.51 21.98
CA ASN A 307 27.81 -3.51 23.01
C ASN A 307 26.63 -3.96 23.85
N ARG A 308 26.92 -4.48 25.05
CA ARG A 308 25.90 -5.05 25.94
C ARG A 308 24.81 -4.04 26.31
N LYS A 309 25.18 -2.77 26.53
CA LYS A 309 24.24 -1.69 26.85
C LYS A 309 23.31 -1.41 25.67
N HIS A 310 23.85 -1.29 24.45
CA HIS A 310 23.01 -1.12 23.25
C HIS A 310 22.13 -2.33 23.02
N GLY A 311 22.65 -3.55 23.20
CA GLY A 311 21.87 -4.78 23.05
C GLY A 311 20.72 -4.89 24.06
N GLN A 312 20.91 -4.43 25.30
CA GLN A 312 19.83 -4.37 26.28
C GLN A 312 18.77 -3.34 25.88
N VAL A 313 19.19 -2.09 25.59
CA VAL A 313 18.29 -1.01 25.19
C VAL A 313 17.52 -1.34 23.92
N PHE A 314 18.16 -2.02 22.97
CA PHE A 314 17.53 -2.49 21.74
C PHE A 314 16.43 -3.52 22.03
N LYS A 315 16.70 -4.53 22.85
CA LYS A 315 15.70 -5.55 23.20
C LYS A 315 14.53 -4.97 23.99
N GLU A 316 14.80 -4.06 24.92
CA GLU A 316 13.74 -3.33 25.65
C GLU A 316 12.87 -2.53 24.67
N TRP A 317 13.50 -1.77 23.77
CA TRP A 317 12.79 -1.00 22.75
C TRP A 317 11.96 -1.88 21.80
N VAL A 318 12.49 -3.00 21.31
CA VAL A 318 11.74 -3.92 20.43
C VAL A 318 10.54 -4.54 21.16
N ARG A 319 10.72 -4.96 22.42
CA ARG A 319 9.62 -5.45 23.27
C ARG A 319 8.50 -4.40 23.37
N ASP A 320 8.87 -3.17 23.69
CA ASP A 320 7.91 -2.09 23.91
C ASP A 320 7.18 -1.76 22.60
N CYS A 321 7.90 -1.70 21.48
CA CYS A 321 7.29 -1.51 20.16
C CYS A 321 6.31 -2.63 19.80
N HIS A 322 6.68 -3.89 20.03
CA HIS A 322 5.78 -5.02 19.79
C HIS A 322 4.50 -4.88 20.63
N ALA A 323 4.64 -4.63 21.94
CA ALA A 323 3.51 -4.53 22.85
C ALA A 323 2.57 -3.34 22.53
N GLU A 324 3.12 -2.22 22.05
CA GLU A 324 2.35 -1.00 21.79
C GLU A 324 1.79 -0.91 20.37
N CYS A 325 2.51 -1.42 19.37
CA CYS A 325 2.25 -1.14 17.96
C CYS A 325 1.67 -2.32 17.18
N ASP A 326 1.99 -3.57 17.56
CA ASP A 326 1.53 -4.74 16.82
C ASP A 326 0.08 -5.08 17.15
N GLN A 327 -0.65 -5.48 16.10
CA GLN A 327 -1.97 -6.09 16.18
C GLN A 327 -1.86 -7.58 15.86
N ASP A 328 -0.85 -8.25 16.42
CA ASP A 328 -0.74 -9.70 16.35
C ASP A 328 -1.96 -10.34 17.04
N LEU A 329 -2.47 -11.43 16.46
CA LEU A 329 -3.61 -12.16 17.01
C LEU A 329 -3.15 -13.12 18.09
N LEU A 330 -3.57 -12.93 19.34
CA LEU A 330 -3.45 -13.94 20.39
C LEU A 330 -4.70 -14.79 20.42
N LEU A 331 -4.54 -16.10 20.24
CA LEU A 331 -5.65 -17.06 20.23
C LEU A 331 -5.75 -17.71 21.62
N VAL A 332 -6.93 -17.67 22.24
CA VAL A 332 -7.14 -18.11 23.63
C VAL A 332 -8.24 -19.17 23.73
N GLY A 333 -7.99 -20.19 24.56
CA GLY A 333 -8.92 -21.29 24.82
C GLY A 333 -9.14 -22.14 23.57
N ASP A 334 -8.06 -22.70 23.03
CA ASP A 334 -8.11 -23.47 21.79
C ASP A 334 -8.58 -24.91 22.01
N SER A 335 -9.44 -25.39 21.11
CA SER A 335 -9.95 -26.77 21.09
C SER A 335 -9.95 -27.32 19.67
N TYR A 336 -9.31 -28.47 19.46
CA TYR A 336 -9.23 -29.11 18.15
C TYR A 336 -10.36 -30.12 17.94
N ASP A 337 -11.16 -29.90 16.89
CA ASP A 337 -12.16 -30.84 16.39
C ASP A 337 -11.55 -31.69 15.26
N ALA A 338 -11.19 -32.93 15.60
CA ALA A 338 -10.60 -33.88 14.66
C ALA A 338 -11.53 -34.29 13.51
N THR A 339 -12.86 -34.18 13.70
CA THR A 339 -13.84 -34.58 12.68
C THR A 339 -13.96 -33.55 11.58
N LYS A 340 -13.82 -32.26 11.93
CA LYS A 340 -13.92 -31.13 10.99
C LYS A 340 -12.56 -30.61 10.55
N ASP A 341 -11.47 -31.09 11.16
CA ASP A 341 -10.12 -30.58 10.99
C ASP A 341 -10.05 -29.07 11.28
N LEU A 342 -10.63 -28.65 12.42
CA LEU A 342 -10.71 -27.26 12.84
C LEU A 342 -10.13 -27.09 14.25
N THR A 343 -9.37 -26.02 14.47
CA THR A 343 -9.04 -25.56 15.82
C THR A 343 -9.88 -24.33 16.14
N CYS A 344 -10.77 -24.43 17.13
CA CYS A 344 -11.69 -23.37 17.56
C CYS A 344 -11.11 -22.58 18.74
N PHE A 345 -11.52 -21.33 18.91
CA PHE A 345 -11.04 -20.41 19.95
C PHE A 345 -12.21 -19.77 20.69
N THR A 346 -12.03 -19.57 21.99
CA THR A 346 -13.00 -18.84 22.83
C THR A 346 -12.81 -17.33 22.75
N GLN A 347 -11.56 -16.88 22.60
CA GLN A 347 -11.21 -15.47 22.46
C GLN A 347 -10.08 -15.27 21.45
N VAL A 348 -10.10 -14.13 20.78
CA VAL A 348 -9.00 -13.63 19.93
C VAL A 348 -8.68 -12.21 20.36
N VAL A 349 -7.45 -11.98 20.84
CA VAL A 349 -6.97 -10.64 21.19
C VAL A 349 -6.28 -10.05 19.97
N LYS A 350 -6.70 -8.86 19.55
CA LYS A 350 -6.16 -8.10 18.42
C LYS A 350 -5.70 -6.73 18.94
N GLY A 351 -4.42 -6.63 19.29
CA GLY A 351 -3.90 -5.44 19.98
C GLY A 351 -4.58 -5.26 21.35
N LYS A 352 -5.40 -4.21 21.51
CA LYS A 352 -6.19 -3.96 22.73
C LYS A 352 -7.59 -4.56 22.71
N ASP A 353 -8.07 -4.98 21.55
CA ASP A 353 -9.43 -5.50 21.40
C ASP A 353 -9.45 -6.98 21.76
N VAL A 354 -10.43 -7.40 22.57
CA VAL A 354 -10.66 -8.81 22.91
C VAL A 354 -11.96 -9.25 22.26
N LEU A 355 -11.85 -9.96 21.14
CA LEU A 355 -13.00 -10.61 20.51
C LEU A 355 -13.32 -11.88 21.29
N GLN A 356 -14.56 -12.04 21.74
CA GLN A 356 -15.01 -13.21 22.49
C GLN A 356 -16.22 -13.83 21.82
N VAL A 357 -16.28 -15.17 21.80
CA VAL A 357 -17.48 -15.89 21.34
C VAL A 357 -18.69 -15.45 22.19
N GLY A 358 -19.75 -15.04 21.51
CA GLY A 358 -20.96 -14.45 22.07
C GLY A 358 -20.96 -12.91 22.12
N GLY A 359 -19.82 -12.26 21.87
CA GLY A 359 -19.70 -10.80 21.84
C GLY A 359 -20.32 -10.17 20.59
N THR A 360 -20.75 -8.91 20.71
CA THR A 360 -21.21 -8.12 19.56
C THR A 360 -20.01 -7.57 18.81
N VAL A 361 -20.00 -7.74 17.50
CA VAL A 361 -18.91 -7.34 16.61
C VAL A 361 -19.42 -6.53 15.44
N ARG A 362 -18.51 -5.71 14.88
CA ARG A 362 -18.68 -5.03 13.60
C ARG A 362 -17.75 -5.68 12.58
N CYS A 363 -18.31 -6.09 11.44
CA CYS A 363 -17.54 -6.61 10.32
C CYS A 363 -17.53 -5.59 9.18
N THR A 364 -16.42 -5.45 8.46
CA THR A 364 -16.27 -4.44 7.40
C THR A 364 -16.14 -5.00 5.98
N HIS A 365 -16.15 -6.31 5.80
CA HIS A 365 -15.96 -6.95 4.50
C HIS A 365 -16.88 -8.17 4.36
N PRO A 366 -17.60 -8.33 3.23
CA PRO A 366 -17.60 -7.48 2.02
C PRO A 366 -18.36 -6.15 2.19
N ARG A 367 -19.19 -6.03 3.23
CA ARG A 367 -19.95 -4.82 3.59
C ARG A 367 -19.86 -4.57 5.09
N THR A 368 -20.22 -3.36 5.52
CA THR A 368 -20.32 -3.08 6.95
C THR A 368 -21.58 -3.73 7.51
N MET A 369 -21.40 -4.58 8.52
CA MET A 369 -22.48 -5.32 9.18
C MET A 369 -22.17 -5.44 10.67
N TYR A 370 -23.21 -5.64 11.46
CA TYR A 370 -23.13 -5.83 12.90
C TYR A 370 -23.69 -7.21 13.20
N GLY A 371 -23.16 -7.86 14.23
CA GLY A 371 -23.54 -9.23 14.50
C GLY A 371 -23.02 -9.78 15.81
N LYS A 372 -23.43 -11.01 16.13
CA LYS A 372 -22.92 -11.76 17.27
C LYS A 372 -21.90 -12.79 16.81
N LEU A 373 -20.75 -12.82 17.47
CA LEU A 373 -19.69 -13.75 17.13
C LEU A 373 -20.04 -15.15 17.62
N LEU A 374 -20.41 -16.07 16.73
CA LEU A 374 -20.83 -17.43 17.09
C LEU A 374 -19.65 -18.36 17.32
N MET A 375 -18.60 -18.23 16.52
CA MET A 375 -17.45 -19.13 16.54
C MET A 375 -16.23 -18.46 15.92
N MET A 376 -15.04 -18.80 16.42
CA MET A 376 -13.76 -18.43 15.83
C MET A 376 -12.93 -19.69 15.63
N TYR A 377 -12.35 -19.89 14.47
CA TYR A 377 -11.57 -21.10 14.18
C TYR A 377 -10.55 -20.90 13.06
N HIS A 378 -9.60 -21.81 12.95
CA HIS A 378 -8.83 -22.02 11.72
C HIS A 378 -8.87 -23.49 11.31
N LYS A 379 -8.55 -23.76 10.05
CA LYS A 379 -8.41 -25.14 9.55
C LYS A 379 -7.06 -25.73 9.96
N GLY A 380 -7.04 -27.01 10.30
CA GLY A 380 -5.83 -27.73 10.71
C GLY A 380 -5.62 -27.78 12.22
N LYS A 381 -4.56 -28.51 12.60
CA LYS A 381 -4.15 -28.76 13.98
C LYS A 381 -3.49 -27.56 14.63
N ARG A 382 -3.35 -27.61 15.95
CA ARG A 382 -2.56 -26.65 16.74
C ARG A 382 -1.14 -26.51 16.17
N GLY A 383 -0.70 -25.28 15.93
CA GLY A 383 0.64 -24.99 15.43
C GLY A 383 0.80 -25.04 13.89
N THR A 384 -0.30 -25.16 13.14
CA THR A 384 -0.26 -24.99 11.68
C THR A 384 0.29 -23.59 11.35
N ARG A 385 1.30 -23.48 10.47
CA ARG A 385 1.91 -22.19 10.09
C ARG A 385 0.88 -21.34 9.32
N ASN A 386 0.68 -20.08 9.76
CA ASN A 386 -0.27 -19.11 9.21
C ASN A 386 -1.73 -19.61 9.15
N PRO A 387 -2.37 -19.86 10.31
CA PRO A 387 -3.80 -20.13 10.30
C PRO A 387 -4.55 -18.83 10.01
N GLU A 388 -5.17 -18.73 8.84
CA GLU A 388 -6.21 -17.74 8.61
C GLU A 388 -7.37 -18.02 9.57
N VAL A 389 -7.54 -17.15 10.57
CA VAL A 389 -8.62 -17.28 11.55
C VAL A 389 -9.90 -16.71 10.95
N LEU A 390 -10.92 -17.56 10.92
CA LEU A 390 -12.25 -17.27 10.42
C LEU A 390 -13.21 -17.11 11.60
N CYS A 391 -14.13 -16.19 11.45
CA CYS A 391 -15.16 -15.86 12.41
C CYS A 391 -16.52 -16.12 11.77
N LEU A 392 -17.34 -16.93 12.41
CA LEU A 392 -18.74 -17.10 12.02
C LEU A 392 -19.57 -16.05 12.78
N VAL A 393 -20.21 -15.14 12.07
CA VAL A 393 -20.92 -14.01 12.66
C VAL A 393 -22.40 -14.10 12.32
N GLU A 394 -23.24 -14.15 13.34
CA GLU A 394 -24.69 -14.07 13.22
C GLU A 394 -25.13 -12.66 12.87
N VAL A 395 -25.92 -12.52 11.81
CA VAL A 395 -26.42 -11.26 11.29
C VAL A 395 -27.93 -11.24 11.44
N CYS A 396 -28.52 -10.08 11.73
CA CYS A 396 -29.98 -9.94 11.77
C CYS A 396 -30.61 -10.44 10.46
N ASN A 397 -31.47 -11.46 10.53
CA ASN A 397 -32.27 -12.00 9.41
C ASN A 397 -31.46 -12.42 8.18
N ALA A 398 -30.23 -12.89 8.37
CA ALA A 398 -29.47 -13.57 7.33
C ALA A 398 -28.74 -14.78 7.92
N ASP A 399 -28.37 -15.71 7.05
CA ASP A 399 -27.51 -16.83 7.44
C ASP A 399 -26.19 -16.29 8.02
N PRO A 400 -25.61 -16.96 9.04
CA PRO A 400 -24.32 -16.55 9.58
C PRO A 400 -23.27 -16.39 8.49
N GLU A 401 -22.61 -15.23 8.47
CA GLU A 401 -21.57 -14.94 7.48
C GLU A 401 -20.20 -15.35 8.02
N LEU A 402 -19.38 -15.94 7.16
CA LEU A 402 -18.00 -16.30 7.46
C LEU A 402 -17.08 -15.14 7.10
N VAL A 403 -16.42 -14.58 8.09
CA VAL A 403 -15.60 -13.36 7.95
C VAL A 403 -14.20 -13.63 8.48
N LYS A 404 -13.15 -13.18 7.78
CA LYS A 404 -11.77 -13.26 8.28
C LYS A 404 -11.63 -12.36 9.51
N VAL A 405 -10.97 -12.84 10.57
CA VAL A 405 -10.84 -12.10 11.84
C VAL A 405 -10.24 -10.69 11.67
N LYS A 406 -9.40 -10.49 10.63
CA LYS A 406 -8.84 -9.17 10.31
C LYS A 406 -9.91 -8.10 10.03
N HIS A 407 -11.10 -8.50 9.56
CA HIS A 407 -12.23 -7.64 9.27
C HIS A 407 -13.27 -7.58 10.39
N VAL A 408 -13.03 -8.23 11.52
CA VAL A 408 -13.91 -8.25 12.69
C VAL A 408 -13.34 -7.31 13.75
N PHE A 409 -14.20 -6.45 14.29
CA PHE A 409 -13.87 -5.44 15.29
C PHE A 409 -14.88 -5.49 16.43
N LEU A 410 -14.47 -5.06 17.63
CA LEU A 410 -15.40 -4.91 18.75
C LEU A 410 -16.47 -3.87 18.38
N ALA A 411 -17.75 -4.16 18.64
CA ALA A 411 -18.81 -3.20 18.42
C ALA A 411 -18.71 -2.06 19.44
N SER A 412 -18.77 -0.81 18.99
CA SER A 412 -18.93 0.34 19.88
C SER A 412 -20.33 0.37 20.50
N GLU A 413 -20.53 1.19 21.53
CA GLU A 413 -21.87 1.41 22.11
C GLU A 413 -22.88 1.94 21.07
N ALA A 414 -22.41 2.74 20.10
CA ALA A 414 -23.23 3.20 18.98
C ALA A 414 -23.61 2.04 18.04
N ASP A 415 -22.68 1.12 17.79
CA ASP A 415 -22.93 -0.07 16.97
C ASP A 415 -23.91 -1.03 17.66
N HIS A 416 -23.81 -1.17 18.99
CA HIS A 416 -24.73 -1.97 19.79
C HIS A 416 -26.16 -1.39 19.73
N ARG A 417 -26.31 -0.07 19.82
CA ARG A 417 -27.60 0.60 19.62
C ARG A 417 -28.16 0.37 18.22
N ARG A 418 -27.32 0.41 17.18
CA ARG A 418 -27.75 0.12 15.79
C ARG A 418 -28.20 -1.32 15.62
N TRP A 419 -27.47 -2.27 16.20
CA TRP A 419 -27.85 -3.68 16.20
C TRP A 419 -29.21 -3.90 16.90
N ASN A 420 -29.38 -3.34 18.10
CA ASN A 420 -30.65 -3.44 18.82
C ASN A 420 -31.79 -2.74 18.06
N GLN A 421 -31.56 -1.57 17.49
CA GLN A 421 -32.55 -0.88 16.67
C GLN A 421 -32.95 -1.69 15.43
N GLN A 422 -32.01 -2.39 14.78
CA GLN A 422 -32.30 -3.30 13.67
C GLN A 422 -33.09 -4.53 14.12
N GLN A 423 -32.84 -5.04 15.33
CA GLN A 423 -33.63 -6.11 15.92
C GLN A 423 -35.05 -5.64 16.28
N ASP A 424 -35.17 -4.46 16.92
CA ASP A 424 -36.43 -3.89 17.41
C ASP A 424 -37.37 -3.45 16.27
N GLN A 425 -36.83 -2.84 15.20
CA GLN A 425 -37.60 -2.52 14.00
C GLN A 425 -38.19 -3.76 13.31
N MET A 426 -37.66 -4.93 13.62
CA MET A 426 -38.01 -6.19 12.99
C MET A 426 -38.81 -7.11 13.92
N GLN A 427 -38.98 -6.76 15.20
CA GLN A 427 -39.96 -7.44 16.03
C GLN A 427 -41.35 -7.12 15.49
N PRO A 428 -42.19 -8.13 15.17
CA PRO A 428 -43.55 -7.88 14.76
C PRO A 428 -44.22 -7.06 15.85
N HIS A 429 -44.64 -5.82 15.52
CA HIS A 429 -45.51 -5.06 16.39
C HIS A 429 -46.68 -5.98 16.74
N SER A 430 -46.86 -6.21 18.03
CA SER A 430 -47.85 -7.09 18.65
C SER A 430 -49.08 -7.25 17.76
N LEU A 431 -49.30 -8.47 17.25
CA LEU A 431 -50.56 -8.86 16.63
C LEU A 431 -51.66 -8.57 17.66
N GLU A 432 -52.42 -7.50 17.47
CA GLU A 432 -53.67 -7.31 18.20
C GLU A 432 -54.61 -8.44 17.79
N VAL A 433 -54.90 -9.32 18.74
CA VAL A 433 -55.96 -10.32 18.58
C VAL A 433 -57.28 -9.57 18.62
N ILE A 434 -57.82 -9.26 17.44
CA ILE A 434 -59.17 -8.71 17.32
C ILE A 434 -60.16 -9.82 17.68
N ASP A 435 -61.01 -9.55 18.67
CA ASP A 435 -62.06 -10.45 19.14
C ASP A 435 -62.99 -10.86 17.98
N PRO A 436 -63.09 -12.17 17.63
CA PRO A 436 -63.92 -12.65 16.53
C PRO A 436 -65.42 -12.38 16.71
N SER A 437 -65.88 -12.03 17.92
CA SER A 437 -67.29 -11.77 18.21
C SER A 437 -67.83 -10.48 17.56
N GLN A 438 -66.97 -9.63 17.01
CA GLN A 438 -67.38 -8.37 16.36
C GLN A 438 -67.71 -8.49 14.86
N PHE A 439 -67.55 -9.66 14.24
CA PHE A 439 -67.86 -9.86 12.81
C PHE A 439 -68.81 -11.04 12.58
N GLY A 440 -69.92 -10.78 11.89
CA GLY A 440 -70.97 -11.78 11.57
C GLY A 440 -70.48 -12.89 10.62
N PRO A 441 -71.26 -13.98 10.48
CA PRO A 441 -70.84 -15.20 9.81
C PRO A 441 -70.95 -15.04 8.30
N GLN A 442 -70.01 -14.32 7.69
CA GLN A 442 -69.52 -14.50 6.33
C GLN A 442 -68.45 -13.42 6.06
N GLN A 443 -67.26 -13.89 5.69
CA GLN A 443 -66.07 -13.14 5.27
C GLN A 443 -65.11 -12.69 6.40
N CYS A 444 -64.09 -13.50 6.66
CA CYS A 444 -62.86 -13.04 7.30
C CYS A 444 -62.13 -12.07 6.37
N TYR A 445 -62.01 -10.82 6.77
CA TYR A 445 -61.06 -9.88 6.17
C TYR A 445 -59.78 -9.88 7.01
N ILE A 446 -58.66 -10.28 6.42
CA ILE A 446 -57.35 -9.86 6.94
C ILE A 446 -57.11 -8.46 6.40
N ALA A 447 -57.39 -7.45 7.21
CA ALA A 447 -56.94 -6.10 6.92
C ALA A 447 -55.44 -6.02 7.21
N THR A 448 -54.60 -6.36 6.23
CA THR A 448 -53.19 -5.94 6.28
C THR A 448 -53.14 -4.47 5.88
N GLN A 449 -52.72 -3.59 6.78
CA GLN A 449 -52.17 -2.31 6.34
C GLN A 449 -50.83 -2.64 5.65
N GLN A 450 -50.91 -2.69 4.32
CA GLN A 450 -49.86 -2.89 3.31
C GLN A 450 -49.56 -4.34 2.88
N PRO A 451 -49.74 -4.63 1.58
CA PRO A 451 -48.86 -5.50 0.84
C PRO A 451 -48.01 -4.65 -0.13
N LYS A 452 -46.69 -4.67 0.04
CA LYS A 452 -45.77 -4.37 -1.08
C LYS A 452 -45.90 -5.52 -2.08
N LEU A 453 -46.60 -5.29 -3.18
CA LEU A 453 -46.63 -6.22 -4.32
C LEU A 453 -45.33 -6.04 -5.12
N SER A 454 -44.38 -6.95 -4.92
CA SER A 454 -43.21 -7.11 -5.78
C SER A 454 -43.58 -8.03 -6.94
N PHE A 455 -43.52 -7.55 -8.18
CA PHE A 455 -43.72 -8.39 -9.37
C PHE A 455 -42.39 -8.95 -9.85
N LEU A 456 -42.42 -10.22 -10.27
CA LEU A 456 -41.26 -10.92 -10.80
C LEU A 456 -41.53 -11.28 -12.27
N VAL A 457 -40.77 -10.68 -13.19
CA VAL A 457 -40.92 -10.90 -14.64
C VAL A 457 -39.83 -11.84 -15.12
N GLY A 458 -40.18 -13.09 -15.43
CA GLY A 458 -39.28 -14.04 -16.08
C GLY A 458 -39.44 -14.01 -17.60
N VAL A 459 -38.35 -13.80 -18.33
CA VAL A 459 -38.34 -13.88 -19.80
C VAL A 459 -37.95 -15.30 -20.23
N ARG A 460 -38.79 -15.95 -21.03
CA ARG A 460 -38.46 -17.23 -21.69
C ARG A 460 -38.50 -17.01 -23.21
N SER A 461 -37.36 -17.19 -23.87
CA SER A 461 -37.28 -17.13 -25.34
C SER A 461 -38.11 -18.26 -25.97
N ARG A 462 -38.82 -17.95 -27.06
CA ARG A 462 -39.67 -18.89 -27.81
C ARG A 462 -38.91 -19.76 -28.83
N THR A 463 -37.61 -19.57 -29.01
CA THR A 463 -36.80 -20.40 -29.92
C THR A 463 -35.71 -21.10 -29.12
N GLY A 464 -35.91 -22.38 -28.81
CA GLY A 464 -35.03 -23.18 -27.96
C GLY A 464 -33.66 -23.50 -28.59
N GLY A 465 -32.74 -22.54 -28.59
CA GLY A 465 -31.34 -22.73 -28.94
C GLY A 465 -30.42 -22.19 -27.84
N TYR A 466 -29.43 -22.98 -27.43
CA TYR A 466 -28.37 -22.54 -26.50
C TYR A 466 -27.48 -21.51 -27.19
N VAL A 467 -27.31 -20.35 -26.56
CA VAL A 467 -26.24 -19.40 -26.93
C VAL A 467 -24.98 -19.83 -26.21
N ASP A 468 -23.92 -20.11 -26.95
CA ASP A 468 -22.59 -20.42 -26.41
C ASP A 468 -22.07 -19.23 -25.57
N LEU A 469 -21.66 -19.53 -24.34
CA LEU A 469 -21.07 -18.59 -23.37
C LEU A 469 -19.89 -17.79 -23.94
N ARG A 470 -19.14 -18.34 -24.91
CA ARG A 470 -18.00 -17.64 -25.53
C ARG A 470 -18.42 -16.50 -26.45
N THR A 471 -19.55 -16.64 -27.13
CA THR A 471 -20.11 -15.59 -28.00
C THR A 471 -20.64 -14.42 -27.16
N TRP A 472 -21.21 -14.71 -25.98
CA TRP A 472 -21.71 -13.68 -25.05
C TRP A 472 -20.57 -12.90 -24.37
N GLN A 473 -19.47 -13.58 -24.01
CA GLN A 473 -18.29 -12.94 -23.41
C GLN A 473 -17.53 -12.02 -24.39
N GLN A 474 -17.55 -12.31 -25.69
CA GLN A 474 -16.98 -11.41 -26.71
C GLN A 474 -17.82 -10.14 -26.92
N TYR A 475 -19.13 -10.20 -26.69
CA TYR A 475 -20.03 -9.04 -26.82
C TYR A 475 -19.91 -8.06 -25.64
N GLN A 476 -19.70 -8.54 -24.41
CA GLN A 476 -19.53 -7.68 -23.22
C GLN A 476 -18.20 -6.89 -23.20
N LYS A 477 -17.17 -7.36 -23.92
CA LYS A 477 -15.85 -6.69 -23.96
C LYS A 477 -15.83 -5.38 -24.74
N ARG A 478 -16.94 -5.02 -25.41
CA ARG A 478 -17.12 -3.72 -26.06
C ARG A 478 -18.14 -2.95 -25.23
N ASN A 479 -17.68 -1.93 -24.50
CA ASN A 479 -18.51 -1.01 -23.72
C ASN A 479 -19.77 -0.62 -24.50
N LEU A 480 -20.95 -0.95 -23.97
CA LEU A 480 -22.23 -0.65 -24.60
C LEU A 480 -23.20 -0.08 -23.57
N ASP A 481 -23.45 1.23 -23.69
CA ASP A 481 -24.46 1.95 -22.93
C ASP A 481 -25.84 1.73 -23.55
N MET A 482 -26.81 1.31 -22.73
CA MET A 482 -28.21 1.24 -23.09
C MET A 482 -28.84 2.63 -22.89
N LEU A 483 -29.29 3.27 -23.96
CA LEU A 483 -29.51 4.73 -23.99
C LEU A 483 -30.90 5.21 -23.49
N ALA A 484 -31.97 4.41 -23.55
CA ALA A 484 -33.27 4.74 -22.94
C ALA A 484 -34.28 3.57 -23.04
N VAL A 485 -35.14 3.44 -22.03
CA VAL A 485 -36.36 2.62 -22.06
C VAL A 485 -37.56 3.50 -21.77
N ASP A 486 -38.53 3.52 -22.69
CA ASP A 486 -39.83 4.17 -22.51
C ASP A 486 -40.89 3.12 -22.16
N MET A 487 -41.71 3.40 -21.17
CA MET A 487 -42.76 2.49 -20.70
C MET A 487 -44.12 3.18 -20.71
N THR A 488 -45.08 2.52 -21.37
CA THR A 488 -46.48 2.96 -21.42
C THR A 488 -47.38 1.85 -20.90
N ILE A 489 -48.25 2.18 -19.94
CA ILE A 489 -49.26 1.25 -19.40
C ILE A 489 -50.62 1.71 -19.91
N VAL A 490 -51.33 0.78 -20.55
CA VAL A 490 -52.68 1.03 -21.06
C VAL A 490 -53.67 0.06 -20.42
N ASN A 491 -54.88 0.55 -20.19
CA ASN A 491 -55.97 -0.31 -19.74
C ASN A 491 -56.33 -1.26 -20.89
N ALA A 492 -56.31 -2.56 -20.60
CA ALA A 492 -56.52 -3.58 -21.62
C ALA A 492 -57.95 -3.57 -22.20
N ALA A 493 -58.93 -3.04 -21.46
CA ALA A 493 -60.34 -3.06 -21.84
C ALA A 493 -60.73 -1.94 -22.80
N ASP A 494 -60.22 -0.72 -22.60
CA ASP A 494 -60.61 0.47 -23.39
C ASP A 494 -59.43 1.14 -24.13
N GLY A 495 -58.20 0.63 -23.96
CA GLY A 495 -57.00 1.13 -24.62
C GLY A 495 -56.52 2.50 -24.14
N LYS A 496 -57.17 3.09 -23.11
CA LYS A 496 -56.76 4.40 -22.59
C LYS A 496 -55.42 4.30 -21.86
N ARG A 497 -54.54 5.26 -22.13
CA ARG A 497 -53.24 5.38 -21.44
C ARG A 497 -53.49 5.68 -19.97
N VAL A 498 -53.01 4.79 -19.12
CA VAL A 498 -53.05 4.95 -17.67
C VAL A 498 -51.76 5.60 -17.19
N PHE A 499 -50.65 5.37 -17.90
CA PHE A 499 -49.34 5.93 -17.55
C PHE A 499 -48.36 5.93 -18.75
N GLU A 500 -47.44 6.90 -18.78
CA GLU A 500 -46.34 7.00 -19.73
C GLU A 500 -45.12 7.60 -19.02
N SER A 501 -43.97 6.94 -19.11
CA SER A 501 -42.69 7.46 -18.60
C SER A 501 -41.66 7.50 -19.73
N SER A 502 -40.96 8.61 -19.82
CA SER A 502 -39.81 8.79 -20.70
C SER A 502 -38.55 9.00 -19.85
N LYS A 503 -37.60 8.07 -20.00
CA LYS A 503 -36.33 7.90 -19.22
C LYS A 503 -36.44 7.18 -17.87
N ALA A 504 -36.03 5.92 -17.87
CA ALA A 504 -35.41 5.29 -16.70
C ALA A 504 -33.89 5.24 -16.92
N GLU A 505 -33.12 5.94 -16.08
CA GLU A 505 -31.66 5.81 -16.02
C GLU A 505 -31.27 4.83 -14.91
N GLY A 506 -30.28 3.98 -15.19
CA GLY A 506 -29.68 3.05 -14.22
C GLY A 506 -30.16 1.60 -14.36
N VAL A 507 -29.46 0.82 -15.19
CA VAL A 507 -29.58 -0.64 -15.22
C VAL A 507 -28.18 -1.24 -15.08
N GLU A 508 -27.90 -1.88 -13.95
CA GLU A 508 -26.74 -2.77 -13.77
C GLU A 508 -27.15 -4.22 -14.02
N VAL A 509 -26.32 -4.95 -14.78
CA VAL A 509 -26.47 -6.39 -14.99
C VAL A 509 -25.33 -7.10 -14.27
N VAL A 510 -25.65 -7.87 -13.21
CA VAL A 510 -24.69 -8.70 -12.47
C VAL A 510 -24.97 -10.18 -12.72
N HIS A 511 -23.91 -10.97 -12.90
CA HIS A 511 -23.96 -12.42 -13.09
C HIS A 511 -23.16 -13.14 -11.99
N ASN A 512 -23.83 -14.03 -11.23
CA ASN A 512 -23.31 -15.35 -10.86
C ASN A 512 -24.44 -16.20 -10.25
N GLY A 513 -24.36 -17.51 -10.49
CA GLY A 513 -25.42 -18.50 -10.31
C GLY A 513 -26.21 -18.42 -8.99
N ASN A 514 -27.51 -18.65 -9.13
CA ASN A 514 -28.55 -18.70 -8.10
C ASN A 514 -28.88 -17.36 -7.41
N ARG A 515 -29.55 -16.45 -8.13
CA ARG A 515 -30.70 -15.68 -7.59
C ARG A 515 -31.45 -14.92 -8.68
N LEU A 516 -32.75 -14.80 -8.47
CA LEU A 516 -33.70 -14.03 -9.28
C LEU A 516 -33.43 -12.52 -9.18
N VAL A 517 -33.56 -11.81 -10.29
CA VAL A 517 -33.52 -10.34 -10.35
C VAL A 517 -34.82 -9.77 -9.78
N SER A 518 -34.73 -8.89 -8.77
CA SER A 518 -35.81 -7.99 -8.37
C SER A 518 -35.33 -6.56 -8.50
N HIS A 519 -36.05 -5.72 -9.27
CA HIS A 519 -35.87 -4.27 -9.20
C HIS A 519 -36.86 -3.67 -8.21
N ASN A 520 -36.35 -2.73 -7.41
CA ASN A 520 -37.10 -1.96 -6.44
C ASN A 520 -37.38 -0.59 -7.07
N PHE A 521 -38.62 -0.37 -7.53
CA PHE A 521 -39.05 0.96 -7.94
C PHE A 521 -39.33 1.76 -6.65
N SER A 522 -38.48 2.73 -6.33
CA SER A 522 -38.54 3.48 -5.08
C SER A 522 -39.65 4.53 -5.01
N ASN A 523 -40.52 4.62 -6.00
CA ASN A 523 -41.71 5.46 -5.93
C ASN A 523 -42.96 4.58 -5.76
N CYS A 524 -43.68 4.81 -4.66
CA CYS A 524 -44.94 4.15 -4.35
C CYS A 524 -46.02 4.57 -5.36
N TRP A 525 -46.71 3.61 -5.98
CA TRP A 525 -47.81 3.92 -6.90
C TRP A 525 -49.08 3.18 -6.51
N GLN A 526 -50.18 3.92 -6.41
CA GLN A 526 -51.52 3.38 -6.22
C GLN A 526 -52.12 3.06 -7.59
N ILE A 527 -52.24 1.78 -7.92
CA ILE A 527 -53.01 1.33 -9.07
C ILE A 527 -54.46 1.08 -8.60
N PRO A 528 -55.50 1.60 -9.25
CA PRO A 528 -56.88 1.36 -8.87
C PRO A 528 -57.20 -0.14 -8.88
N SER A 529 -57.70 -0.69 -7.77
CA SER A 529 -57.96 -2.12 -7.58
C SER A 529 -59.08 -2.73 -8.46
N LYS A 530 -59.66 -1.96 -9.37
CA LYS A 530 -60.87 -2.33 -10.14
C LYS A 530 -60.62 -2.77 -11.60
N VAL A 531 -59.38 -2.92 -12.05
CA VAL A 531 -59.09 -3.33 -13.45
C VAL A 531 -58.53 -4.76 -13.48
N ALA A 532 -59.18 -5.64 -14.25
CA ALA A 532 -58.93 -7.08 -14.26
C ALA A 532 -57.65 -7.51 -15.02
N SER A 533 -57.14 -6.68 -15.93
CA SER A 533 -55.86 -6.92 -16.62
C SER A 533 -55.27 -5.64 -17.20
N TYR A 534 -53.95 -5.58 -17.33
CA TYR A 534 -53.21 -4.45 -17.91
C TYR A 534 -52.39 -4.90 -19.10
N LYS A 535 -52.19 -4.01 -20.07
CA LYS A 535 -51.17 -4.17 -21.12
C LYS A 535 -50.02 -3.22 -20.85
N VAL A 536 -48.81 -3.78 -20.77
CA VAL A 536 -47.57 -3.00 -20.61
C VAL A 536 -46.84 -3.03 -21.94
N GLN A 537 -46.56 -1.84 -22.47
CA GLN A 537 -45.78 -1.66 -23.69
C GLN A 537 -44.41 -1.09 -23.32
N LEU A 538 -43.36 -1.79 -23.72
CA LEU A 538 -41.98 -1.36 -23.56
C LEU A 538 -41.38 -1.11 -24.93
N LYS A 539 -40.89 0.12 -25.12
CA LYS A 539 -40.18 0.52 -26.34
C LYS A 539 -38.72 0.74 -25.98
N CYS A 540 -37.86 -0.10 -26.55
CA CYS A 540 -36.42 -0.02 -26.34
C CYS A 540 -35.75 0.49 -27.62
N ARG A 541 -34.86 1.48 -27.48
CA ARG A 541 -34.02 1.97 -28.57
C ARG A 541 -32.59 1.51 -28.39
N TRP A 542 -32.04 0.88 -29.43
CA TRP A 542 -30.65 0.44 -29.47
C TRP A 542 -30.02 0.84 -30.80
N ASN A 543 -29.03 1.74 -30.77
CA ASN A 543 -28.19 2.13 -31.92
C ASN A 543 -28.95 2.16 -33.27
N SER A 544 -29.97 3.02 -33.36
CA SER A 544 -30.88 3.26 -34.50
C SER A 544 -32.07 2.30 -34.70
N TRP A 545 -32.18 1.22 -33.93
CA TRP A 545 -33.26 0.24 -34.03
C TRP A 545 -34.25 0.40 -32.87
N THR A 546 -35.55 0.30 -33.15
CA THR A 546 -36.61 0.37 -32.13
C THR A 546 -37.34 -0.96 -32.08
N HIS A 547 -37.46 -1.54 -30.88
CA HIS A 547 -38.22 -2.78 -30.65
C HIS A 547 -39.35 -2.52 -29.67
N ASP A 548 -40.55 -3.01 -30.01
CA ASP A 548 -41.77 -2.86 -29.22
C ASP A 548 -42.17 -4.22 -28.64
N PHE A 549 -42.28 -4.27 -27.31
CA PHE A 549 -42.74 -5.46 -26.60
C PHE A 549 -44.05 -5.16 -25.91
N THR A 550 -45.06 -6.02 -26.09
CA THR A 550 -46.35 -5.90 -25.41
C THR A 550 -46.61 -7.13 -24.55
N PHE A 551 -46.87 -6.91 -23.27
CA PHE A 551 -47.19 -7.97 -22.31
C PHE A 551 -48.58 -7.76 -21.73
N GLN A 552 -49.30 -8.84 -21.46
CA GLN A 552 -50.58 -8.83 -20.78
C GLN A 552 -50.41 -9.44 -19.39
N VAL A 553 -50.76 -8.70 -18.34
CA VAL A 553 -50.59 -9.12 -16.94
C VAL A 553 -51.96 -9.47 -16.35
N VAL A 554 -52.07 -10.68 -15.80
CA VAL A 554 -53.28 -11.20 -15.13
C VAL A 554 -52.92 -11.61 -13.70
N PRO A 555 -53.68 -11.23 -12.65
CA PRO A 555 -53.37 -11.61 -11.27
C PRO A 555 -53.55 -13.11 -11.03
N GLY A 556 -52.61 -13.76 -10.32
CA GLY A 556 -52.69 -15.16 -9.90
C GLY A 556 -52.68 -15.33 -8.36
N PRO A 557 -53.13 -16.49 -7.83
CA PRO A 557 -53.24 -16.71 -6.38
C PRO A 557 -51.89 -16.95 -5.69
N PRO A 558 -51.77 -16.68 -4.37
CA PRO A 558 -50.50 -16.80 -3.65
C PRO A 558 -50.11 -18.27 -3.38
N PHE A 559 -48.82 -18.58 -3.57
CA PHE A 559 -48.21 -19.88 -3.28
C PHE A 559 -48.08 -20.12 -1.76
N GLN A 560 -48.45 -21.31 -1.30
CA GLN A 560 -48.05 -21.85 0.01
C GLN A 560 -46.74 -22.65 -0.14
N LEU A 561 -45.80 -22.49 0.78
CA LEU A 561 -44.52 -23.21 0.81
C LEU A 561 -44.42 -24.03 2.10
N ALA A 562 -43.98 -25.29 1.93
CA ALA A 562 -43.65 -26.25 2.98
C ALA A 562 -42.21 -26.09 3.47
#